data_AF-A0A6A6IUT6-F1
#
_entry.id   AF-A0A6A6IUT6-F1
#
_cell.length_a   1.000
_cell.length_b   1.000
_cell.length_c   1.000
_cell.angle_alpha   90.00
_cell.angle_beta   90.00
_cell.angle_gamma   90.00
#
_symmetry.space_group_name_H-M   'P 1'
#
loop_
_entity.id
_entity.type
_entity.pdbx_description
1 polymer ?
#
loop_
_entity_poly.entity_id
_entity_poly.type
_entity_poly.pdbx_seq_one_letter_code
_entity_poly.pdbx_strand_id
1 'polypeptide(L)'
;MGPVMQGGQLSQNHWTIYMLTSTTGSVQLNMQHADTVSDRGKLVVKEHAYIQSNTAVQFWDIPACANVLAGKVYDFILTKRRHKYNMAEGGVGCRWWVLTVMRDIAESGFSEGSSVEQFLPNLSYNYSRGVAPIALAMKQGSFY
;
A
#
# COMPACT_ATOMS: atom_id res chain seq x y z
N MET A 1 27.84 8.59 -1.45
CA MET A 1 26.54 9.28 -1.59
C MET A 1 26.74 10.44 -2.55
N GLY A 2 26.09 10.44 -3.72
CA GLY A 2 26.13 11.58 -4.63
C GLY A 2 25.18 12.69 -4.17
N PRO A 3 25.44 13.96 -4.51
CA PRO A 3 24.56 15.06 -4.13
C PRO A 3 23.18 14.88 -4.78
N VAL A 4 22.11 15.14 -4.01
CA VAL A 4 20.76 15.28 -4.55
C VAL A 4 20.77 16.54 -5.41
N MET A 5 20.69 16.39 -6.74
CA MET A 5 20.62 17.53 -7.65
C MET A 5 19.40 18.39 -7.31
N GLN A 6 19.59 19.71 -7.23
CA GLN A 6 18.52 20.68 -7.05
C GLN A 6 17.58 20.56 -8.26
N GLY A 7 16.34 20.10 -8.06
CA GLY A 7 15.38 19.77 -9.13
C GLY A 7 15.26 18.28 -9.46
N GLY A 8 16.03 17.40 -8.82
CA GLY A 8 15.87 15.95 -8.93
C GLY A 8 14.57 15.50 -8.26
N GLN A 9 13.67 14.86 -9.04
CA GLN A 9 12.46 14.28 -8.49
C GLN A 9 12.84 13.17 -7.50
N LEU A 10 12.49 13.33 -6.23
CA LEU A 10 12.65 12.27 -5.22
C LEU A 10 11.88 11.04 -5.70
N SER A 11 12.59 9.91 -5.87
CA SER A 11 11.94 8.62 -6.09
C SER A 11 11.09 8.30 -4.87
N GLN A 12 9.77 8.32 -5.07
CA GLN A 12 8.82 8.02 -4.00
C GLN A 12 8.67 6.51 -3.88
N ASN A 13 8.62 6.00 -2.65
CA ASN A 13 8.32 4.58 -2.46
C ASN A 13 6.92 4.25 -2.99
N HIS A 14 6.80 3.08 -3.58
CA HIS A 14 5.53 2.47 -3.91
C HIS A 14 5.03 1.63 -2.73
N TRP A 15 3.79 1.85 -2.31
CA TRP A 15 3.16 1.13 -1.21
C TRP A 15 2.18 0.09 -1.73
N THR A 16 2.20 -1.08 -1.10
CA THR A 16 1.42 -2.25 -1.50
C THR A 16 1.12 -3.06 -0.25
N ILE A 17 0.05 -3.84 -0.28
CA ILE A 17 -0.34 -4.73 0.83
C ILE A 17 0.04 -6.16 0.45
N TYR A 18 0.56 -6.92 1.41
CA TYR A 18 0.81 -8.35 1.29
C TYR A 18 -0.05 -9.07 2.34
N MET A 19 -0.93 -9.95 1.87
CA MET A 19 -1.72 -10.85 2.72
C MET A 19 -0.94 -12.16 2.86
N LEU A 20 -0.45 -12.47 4.06
CA LEU A 20 0.29 -13.71 4.28
C LEU A 20 -0.69 -14.89 4.29
N THR A 21 -0.47 -15.87 3.41
CA THR A 21 -1.36 -17.03 3.24
C THR A 21 -0.78 -18.31 3.83
N SER A 22 0.53 -18.34 4.06
CA SER A 22 1.25 -19.42 4.75
C SER A 22 2.55 -18.86 5.36
N THR A 23 3.38 -19.74 5.92
CA THR A 23 4.73 -19.37 6.40
C THR A 23 5.67 -18.94 5.28
N THR A 24 5.34 -19.26 4.02
CA THR A 24 6.19 -18.95 2.86
C THR A 24 5.46 -18.22 1.74
N GLY A 25 4.13 -18.10 1.79
CA GLY A 25 3.32 -17.57 0.70
C GLY A 25 2.59 -16.28 1.05
N SER A 26 2.34 -15.46 0.04
CA SER A 26 1.54 -14.25 0.17
C SER A 26 0.74 -13.92 -1.09
N VAL A 27 -0.32 -13.13 -0.91
CA VAL A 27 -1.08 -12.48 -1.98
C VAL A 27 -0.81 -10.98 -1.89
N GLN A 28 -0.23 -10.42 -2.94
CA GLN A 28 0.00 -8.99 -3.08
C GLN A 28 -1.24 -8.29 -3.64
N LEU A 29 -1.71 -7.25 -2.93
CA LEU A 29 -2.74 -6.33 -3.37
C LEU A 29 -2.07 -4.99 -3.69
N ASN A 30 -1.99 -4.67 -4.98
CA ASN A 30 -1.15 -3.59 -5.47
C ASN A 30 -1.94 -2.61 -6.35
N MET A 31 -2.19 -1.40 -5.85
CA MET A 31 -2.77 -0.32 -6.65
C MET A 31 -1.67 0.42 -7.41
N GLN A 32 -1.63 0.23 -8.74
CA GLN A 32 -0.63 0.81 -9.63
C GLN A 32 -1.25 1.91 -10.50
N HIS A 33 -0.44 2.83 -10.99
CA HIS A 33 -0.86 3.73 -12.06
C HIS A 33 -1.04 2.93 -13.36
N ALA A 34 -2.21 3.00 -13.99
CA ALA A 34 -2.57 2.12 -15.10
C ALA A 34 -1.78 2.43 -16.38
N ASP A 35 -1.57 3.71 -16.67
CA ASP A 35 -0.83 4.23 -17.82
C ASP A 35 -0.40 5.68 -17.56
N THR A 36 0.37 6.28 -18.46
CA THR A 36 0.85 7.66 -18.34
C THR A 36 -0.12 8.71 -18.87
N VAL A 37 -1.27 8.30 -19.40
CA VAL A 37 -2.20 9.16 -20.17
C VAL A 37 -3.42 9.53 -19.34
N SER A 38 -3.85 8.65 -18.43
CA SER A 38 -4.95 8.85 -17.50
C SER A 38 -4.45 8.83 -16.06
N ASP A 39 -5.27 9.33 -15.14
CA ASP A 39 -5.04 9.21 -13.70
C ASP A 39 -5.50 7.85 -13.15
N ARG A 40 -5.91 6.90 -13.99
CA ARG A 40 -6.54 5.66 -13.53
C ARG A 40 -5.59 4.79 -12.74
N GLY A 41 -6.07 4.33 -11.59
CA GLY A 41 -5.48 3.24 -10.84
C GLY A 41 -5.88 1.89 -11.42
N LYS A 42 -4.98 0.92 -11.32
CA LYS A 42 -5.21 -0.48 -11.63
C LYS A 42 -4.84 -1.32 -10.40
N LEU A 43 -5.84 -1.98 -9.82
CA LEU A 43 -5.60 -3.01 -8.82
C LEU A 43 -5.01 -4.25 -9.51
N VAL A 44 -3.78 -4.58 -9.16
CA VAL A 44 -3.07 -5.78 -9.58
C VAL A 44 -2.98 -6.72 -8.39
N VAL A 45 -3.48 -7.94 -8.56
CA VAL A 45 -3.41 -9.00 -7.55
C VAL A 45 -2.47 -10.08 -8.04
N LYS A 46 -1.50 -10.48 -7.21
CA LYS A 46 -0.52 -11.50 -7.56
C LYS A 46 -0.22 -12.40 -6.36
N GLU A 47 -0.15 -13.69 -6.61
CA GLU A 47 0.38 -14.66 -5.64
C GLU A 47 1.90 -14.70 -5.73
N HIS A 48 2.54 -14.88 -4.57
CA HIS A 48 3.99 -15.01 -4.45
C HIS A 48 4.34 -16.16 -3.52
N ALA A 49 5.41 -16.88 -3.86
CA ALA A 49 6.03 -17.93 -3.03
C ALA A 49 7.03 -17.35 -2.01
N TYR A 50 6.79 -16.12 -1.55
CA TYR A 50 7.52 -15.46 -0.47
C TYR A 50 6.56 -14.59 0.34
N ILE A 51 6.87 -14.35 1.61
CA ILE A 51 6.08 -13.45 2.48
C ILE A 51 6.52 -11.99 2.40
N GLN A 52 7.77 -11.74 1.99
CA GLN A 52 8.36 -10.41 1.89
C GLN A 52 9.13 -10.23 0.59
N SER A 53 8.92 -9.11 -0.09
CA SER A 53 9.67 -8.76 -1.29
C SER A 53 11.14 -8.44 -0.97
N ASN A 54 12.06 -8.94 -1.81
CA ASN A 54 13.50 -8.63 -1.74
C ASN A 54 13.83 -7.16 -2.10
N THR A 55 12.90 -6.45 -2.74
CA THR A 55 13.03 -5.02 -3.06
C THR A 55 12.40 -4.11 -2.01
N ALA A 56 11.79 -4.66 -0.97
CA ALA A 56 11.25 -3.86 0.12
C ALA A 56 12.36 -3.00 0.76
N VAL A 57 12.05 -1.73 1.00
CA VAL A 57 12.90 -0.82 1.78
C VAL A 57 12.51 -0.81 3.25
N GLN A 58 11.24 -1.08 3.55
CA GLN A 58 10.64 -1.20 4.88
C GLN A 58 9.39 -2.10 4.78
N PHE A 59 8.98 -2.67 5.90
CA PHE A 59 7.76 -3.45 6.05
C PHE A 59 7.22 -3.31 7.49
N TRP A 60 5.92 -3.55 7.65
CA TRP A 60 5.23 -3.53 8.93
C TRP A 60 4.21 -4.66 8.92
N ASP A 61 4.27 -5.52 9.94
CA ASP A 61 3.33 -6.61 10.09
C ASP A 61 2.13 -6.14 10.93
N ILE A 62 0.93 -6.41 10.43
CA ILE A 62 -0.32 -6.09 11.09
C ILE A 62 -1.09 -7.40 11.28
N PRO A 63 -1.32 -7.84 12.52
CA PRO A 63 -2.00 -9.11 12.78
C PRO A 63 -3.42 -9.12 12.21
N ALA A 64 -3.71 -10.08 11.33
CA ALA A 64 -5.07 -10.37 10.92
C ALA A 64 -5.83 -11.14 12.02
N CYS A 65 -7.14 -10.93 12.10
CA CYS A 65 -7.99 -11.76 12.93
C CYS A 65 -8.05 -13.21 12.41
N ALA A 66 -8.38 -14.15 13.29
CA ALA A 66 -8.47 -15.57 12.92
C ALA A 66 -9.44 -15.81 11.75
N ASN A 67 -9.08 -16.73 10.85
CA ASN A 67 -9.87 -17.16 9.70
C ASN A 67 -10.14 -16.07 8.62
N VAL A 68 -9.38 -14.97 8.61
CA VAL A 68 -9.42 -13.99 7.51
C VAL A 68 -8.61 -14.55 6.33
N LEU A 69 -9.29 -14.79 5.21
CA LEU A 69 -8.67 -15.25 3.97
C LEU A 69 -8.38 -14.09 3.03
N ALA A 70 -7.29 -14.19 2.25
CA ALA A 70 -6.94 -13.19 1.24
C ALA A 70 -8.07 -12.94 0.23
N GLY A 71 -8.78 -14.00 -0.19
CA GLY A 71 -9.95 -13.90 -1.07
C GLY A 71 -11.08 -13.05 -0.46
N LYS A 72 -11.37 -13.22 0.83
CA LYS A 72 -12.39 -12.43 1.54
C LYS A 72 -12.05 -10.94 1.58
N VAL A 73 -10.77 -10.62 1.77
CA VAL A 73 -10.27 -9.23 1.73
C VAL A 73 -10.35 -8.66 0.31
N TYR A 74 -10.01 -9.45 -0.70
CA TYR A 74 -10.13 -9.04 -2.09
C TYR A 74 -11.59 -8.75 -2.49
N ASP A 75 -12.51 -9.66 -2.18
CA ASP A 75 -13.95 -9.49 -2.46
C ASP A 75 -14.51 -8.25 -1.74
N PHE A 76 -14.02 -7.97 -0.53
CA PHE A 76 -14.39 -6.79 0.22
C PHE A 76 -13.89 -5.49 -0.43
N ILE A 77 -12.65 -5.46 -0.92
CA ILE A 77 -12.10 -4.36 -1.74
C ILE A 77 -12.94 -4.13 -2.98
N LEU A 78 -13.40 -5.20 -3.65
CA LEU A 78 -14.28 -5.09 -4.81
C LEU A 78 -15.65 -4.52 -4.44
N THR A 79 -16.25 -5.04 -3.36
CA THR A 79 -17.57 -4.62 -2.86
C THR A 79 -17.59 -3.15 -2.45
N LYS A 80 -16.56 -2.67 -1.74
CA LYS A 80 -16.38 -1.25 -1.41
C LYS A 80 -15.88 -0.40 -2.59
N ARG A 81 -15.77 -0.98 -3.79
CA ARG A 81 -15.31 -0.33 -5.03
C ARG A 81 -13.91 0.29 -4.91
N ARG A 82 -13.05 -0.22 -4.02
CA ARG A 82 -11.68 0.31 -3.83
C ARG A 82 -10.75 0.04 -5.01
N HIS A 83 -11.13 -0.86 -5.91
CA HIS A 83 -10.48 -1.04 -7.20
C HIS A 83 -10.78 0.09 -8.20
N LYS A 84 -11.87 0.86 -8.02
CA LYS A 84 -12.21 2.04 -8.80
C LYS A 84 -11.59 3.27 -8.16
N TYR A 85 -10.30 3.43 -8.41
CA TYR A 85 -9.49 4.48 -7.85
C TYR A 85 -8.75 5.23 -8.96
N ASN A 86 -8.68 6.55 -8.84
CA ASN A 86 -7.77 7.38 -9.61
C ASN A 86 -6.62 7.82 -8.70
N MET A 87 -5.41 7.65 -9.21
CA MET A 87 -4.18 8.18 -8.63
C MET A 87 -4.24 9.71 -8.58
N ALA A 88 -3.49 10.30 -7.66
CA ALA A 88 -3.26 11.74 -7.65
C ALA A 88 -2.29 12.15 -8.77
N GLU A 89 -2.19 13.47 -9.01
CA GLU A 89 -1.32 14.05 -10.03
C GLU A 89 0.13 13.52 -9.94
N GLY A 90 0.63 13.02 -11.08
CA GLY A 90 1.96 12.42 -11.20
C GLY A 90 2.00 10.91 -10.93
N GLY A 91 0.87 10.21 -10.95
CA GLY A 91 0.81 8.75 -10.77
C GLY A 91 1.06 8.29 -9.34
N VAL A 92 0.92 9.21 -8.38
CA VAL A 92 1.14 8.99 -6.94
C VAL A 92 -0.19 8.77 -6.21
N GLY A 93 -0.17 8.42 -4.93
CA GLY A 93 -1.39 8.19 -4.15
C GLY A 93 -1.66 6.73 -3.81
N CYS A 94 -0.72 5.82 -4.06
CA CYS A 94 -0.75 4.46 -3.51
C CYS A 94 -0.82 4.48 -1.98
N ARG A 95 -0.14 5.43 -1.31
CA ARG A 95 -0.24 5.66 0.15
C ARG A 95 -1.67 5.93 0.60
N TRP A 96 -2.39 6.80 -0.10
CA TRP A 96 -3.79 7.12 0.21
C TRP A 96 -4.72 5.92 -0.01
N TRP A 97 -4.47 5.15 -1.07
CA TRP A 97 -5.20 3.91 -1.30
C TRP A 97 -4.94 2.89 -0.17
N VAL A 98 -3.69 2.66 0.22
CA VAL A 98 -3.33 1.77 1.34
C VAL A 98 -3.96 2.25 2.65
N LEU A 99 -3.87 3.54 2.97
CA LEU A 99 -4.53 4.14 4.13
C LEU A 99 -6.03 3.79 4.17
N THR A 100 -6.71 3.99 3.04
CA THR A 100 -8.15 3.75 2.93
C THR A 100 -8.47 2.28 3.12
N VAL A 101 -7.75 1.38 2.44
CA VAL A 101 -7.99 -0.07 2.53
C VAL A 101 -7.68 -0.60 3.93
N MET A 102 -6.62 -0.12 4.59
CA MET A 102 -6.29 -0.55 5.95
C MET A 102 -7.36 -0.12 6.97
N ARG A 103 -7.93 1.09 6.81
CA ARG A 103 -9.08 1.52 7.62
C ARG A 103 -10.31 0.67 7.35
N ASP A 104 -10.60 0.36 6.09
CA ASP A 104 -11.71 -0.54 5.74
C ASP A 104 -11.54 -1.93 6.39
N ILE A 105 -10.31 -2.47 6.42
CA ILE A 105 -9.95 -3.75 7.06
C ILE A 105 -10.18 -3.71 8.59
N ALA A 106 -9.80 -2.61 9.24
CA ALA A 106 -10.06 -2.40 10.66
C ALA A 106 -11.57 -2.33 10.95
N GLU A 107 -12.30 -1.52 10.19
CA GLU A 107 -13.75 -1.36 10.33
C GLU A 107 -14.52 -2.66 10.09
N SER A 108 -14.02 -3.55 9.21
CA SER A 108 -14.65 -4.85 8.93
C SER A 108 -14.31 -5.93 9.96
N GLY A 109 -13.46 -5.63 10.95
CA GLY A 109 -12.98 -6.59 11.93
C GLY A 109 -12.05 -7.66 11.35
N PHE A 110 -11.38 -7.37 10.23
CA PHE A 110 -10.37 -8.27 9.65
C PHE A 110 -8.99 -8.12 10.32
N SER A 111 -8.78 -7.00 11.00
CA SER A 111 -7.64 -6.73 11.86
C SER A 111 -8.13 -5.94 13.07
N GLU A 112 -7.38 -5.97 14.17
CA GLU A 112 -7.63 -5.06 15.28
C GLU A 112 -7.37 -3.61 14.85
N GLY A 113 -8.32 -2.71 15.14
CA GLY A 113 -8.20 -1.31 14.74
C GLY A 113 -7.03 -0.59 15.39
N SER A 114 -6.68 -0.95 16.63
CA SER A 114 -5.52 -0.39 17.34
C SER A 114 -4.21 -0.68 16.61
N SER A 115 -4.03 -1.92 16.10
CA SER A 115 -2.85 -2.31 15.34
C SER A 115 -2.73 -1.56 14.02
N VAL A 116 -3.86 -1.32 13.34
CA VAL A 116 -3.88 -0.52 12.11
C VAL A 116 -3.50 0.94 12.40
N GLU A 117 -4.13 1.57 13.40
CA GLU A 117 -3.87 2.97 13.73
C GLU A 117 -2.41 3.23 14.17
N GLN A 118 -1.77 2.27 14.85
CA GLN A 118 -0.34 2.36 15.16
C GLN A 118 0.55 2.36 13.91
N PHE A 119 0.11 1.69 12.83
CA PHE A 119 0.84 1.64 11.57
C PHE A 119 0.67 2.92 10.73
N LEU A 120 -0.53 3.51 10.69
CA LEU A 120 -0.88 4.59 9.75
C LEU A 120 0.11 5.77 9.70
N PRO A 121 0.71 6.25 10.81
CA PRO A 121 1.68 7.34 10.77
C PRO A 121 2.89 7.08 9.87
N ASN A 122 3.27 5.80 9.66
CA ASN A 122 4.40 5.43 8.81
C ASN A 122 4.16 5.76 7.32
N LEU A 123 2.90 5.86 6.90
CA LEU A 123 2.57 6.22 5.51
C LEU A 123 3.01 7.65 5.14
N SER A 124 3.27 8.52 6.13
CA SER A 124 3.66 9.92 5.94
C SER A 124 5.14 10.14 5.67
N TYR A 125 5.89 9.07 5.37
CA TYR A 125 7.33 9.13 5.11
C TYR A 125 7.72 8.50 3.78
N ASN A 126 8.87 8.96 3.27
CA ASN A 126 9.66 8.31 2.23
C ASN A 126 10.88 7.66 2.89
N TYR A 127 11.09 6.39 2.58
CA TYR A 127 12.10 5.53 3.17
C TYR A 127 13.20 5.21 2.15
N SER A 128 14.44 5.22 2.63
CA SER A 128 15.63 4.82 1.89
C SER A 128 16.48 3.92 2.78
N ARG A 129 17.24 2.99 2.19
CA ARG A 129 18.11 2.11 2.96
C ARG A 129 19.24 2.90 3.61
N GLY A 130 19.45 2.73 4.91
CA GLY A 130 20.56 3.34 5.64
C GLY A 130 20.47 4.86 5.85
N VAL A 131 19.31 5.47 5.60
CA VAL A 131 19.08 6.91 5.79
C VAL A 131 17.81 7.12 6.60
N ALA A 132 17.77 8.18 7.41
CA ALA A 132 16.57 8.55 8.16
C ALA A 132 15.37 8.79 7.21
N PRO A 133 14.14 8.41 7.61
CA PRO A 133 12.95 8.66 6.81
C PRO A 133 12.73 10.17 6.60
N ILE A 134 12.30 10.54 5.40
CA ILE A 134 11.98 11.92 5.04
C ILE A 134 10.48 12.09 5.06
N ALA A 135 9.95 13.08 5.77
CA ALA A 135 8.52 13.38 5.77
C ALA A 135 8.05 13.69 4.33
N LEU A 136 6.97 13.05 3.91
CA LEU A 136 6.39 13.21 2.59
C LEU A 136 4.88 13.34 2.72
N ALA A 137 4.36 14.51 2.35
CA ALA A 137 2.93 14.76 2.37
C ALA A 137 2.19 13.74 1.49
N MET A 138 1.18 13.09 2.07
CA MET A 138 0.36 12.14 1.36
C MET A 138 -0.54 12.87 0.36
N LYS A 139 -0.44 12.50 -0.91
CA LYS A 139 -1.36 12.99 -1.95
C LYS A 139 -2.58 12.09 -2.03
N GLN A 140 -3.76 12.70 -1.90
CA GLN A 140 -5.05 12.03 -1.97
C GLN A 140 -5.48 11.84 -3.43
N GLY A 141 -5.82 10.59 -3.79
CA GLY A 141 -6.54 10.29 -5.03
C GLY A 141 -8.06 10.25 -4.82
N SER A 142 -8.80 9.75 -5.80
CA SER A 142 -10.27 9.74 -5.76
C SER A 142 -10.86 8.36 -6.06
N PHE A 143 -11.99 8.04 -5.44
CA PHE A 143 -12.74 6.79 -5.65
C PHE A 143 -14.04 7.09 -6.41
N TYR A 144 -14.51 6.14 -7.24
CA TYR A 144 -15.68 6.37 -8.10
C TYR A 144 -16.61 5.17 -8.36
#